data_AF-A0A091I6Y2-F1
#
_entry.id   AF-A0A091I6Y2-F1
#
_cell.length_a   1.000
_cell.length_b   1.000
_cell.length_c   1.000
_cell.angle_alpha   90.00
_cell.angle_beta   90.00
_cell.angle_gamma   90.00
#
_symmetry.space_group_name_H-M   'P 1'
#
loop_
_entity.id
_entity.type
_entity.pdbx_description
1 polymer ?
#
loop_
_entity_poly.entity_id
_entity_poly.type
_entity_poly.pdbx_seq_one_letter_code
_entity_poly.pdbx_strand_id
1 'polypeptide(L)'
;PQTLITPSLGSLLQGVRSRQLSPEQLRSLGALVCDMEPETIPASAPAVLENLKLCPVLTGAQKDALNAVLLGGDTAYGDPSSWDLWTLQSLGPLVLALNQTTLSLV
;
A
#
# COMPACT_ATOMS: atom_id res chain seq x y z
N PRO A 1 -8.71 -31.12 14.46
CA PRO A 1 -7.88 -29.91 14.28
C PRO A 1 -8.72 -28.76 13.72
N GLN A 2 -9.12 -27.83 14.59
CA GLN A 2 -9.85 -26.63 14.15
C GLN A 2 -8.85 -25.66 13.53
N THR A 3 -8.96 -25.44 12.23
CA THR A 3 -8.22 -24.41 11.52
C THR A 3 -8.69 -23.06 12.06
N LEU A 4 -7.84 -22.40 12.86
CA LEU A 4 -8.05 -21.01 13.26
C LEU A 4 -7.90 -20.16 12.00
N ILE A 5 -9.01 -19.92 11.30
CA ILE A 5 -9.08 -18.93 10.23
C ILE A 5 -9.05 -17.57 10.94
N THR A 6 -7.86 -17.00 11.14
CA THR A 6 -7.75 -15.58 11.46
C THR A 6 -8.31 -14.82 10.27
N PRO A 7 -9.38 -14.04 10.43
CA PRO A 7 -9.89 -13.23 9.33
C PRO A 7 -8.79 -12.25 8.89
N SER A 8 -8.51 -12.20 7.59
CA SER A 8 -7.64 -11.17 7.01
C SER A 8 -8.23 -9.78 7.32
N LEU A 9 -7.37 -8.76 7.41
CA LEU A 9 -7.88 -7.39 7.54
C LEU A 9 -8.83 -7.06 6.38
N GLY A 10 -8.56 -7.61 5.18
CA GLY A 10 -9.48 -7.56 4.05
C GLY A 10 -10.88 -8.07 4.37
N SER A 11 -11.02 -9.25 4.99
CA SER A 11 -12.32 -9.78 5.43
C SER A 11 -13.03 -8.92 6.48
N LEU A 12 -12.28 -8.27 7.37
CA LEU A 12 -12.83 -7.29 8.33
C LEU A 12 -13.30 -6.01 7.61
N LEU A 13 -12.54 -5.55 6.63
CA LEU A 13 -12.91 -4.42 5.77
C LEU A 13 -14.10 -4.77 4.86
N GLN A 14 -14.28 -6.04 4.49
CA GLN A 14 -15.46 -6.52 3.77
C GLN A 14 -16.74 -6.43 4.65
N GLY A 15 -16.63 -6.65 5.96
CA GLY A 15 -17.74 -6.37 6.91
C GLY A 15 -18.02 -4.88 7.10
N VAL A 16 -17.02 -4.04 6.83
CA VAL A 16 -17.09 -2.57 6.80
C VAL A 16 -17.47 -2.06 5.39
N ARG A 17 -17.92 -2.92 4.46
CA ARG A 17 -18.36 -2.53 3.10
C ARG A 17 -19.49 -1.49 3.04
N SER A 18 -20.14 -1.18 4.16
CA SER A 18 -21.11 -0.06 4.24
C SER A 18 -20.51 1.28 4.66
N ARG A 19 -19.22 1.35 4.99
CA ARG A 19 -18.49 2.61 5.29
C ARG A 19 -17.04 2.50 4.80
N GLN A 20 -16.74 3.04 3.63
CA GLN A 20 -15.33 3.32 3.28
C GLN A 20 -14.65 4.05 4.43
N LEU A 21 -13.51 3.52 4.88
CA LEU A 21 -12.72 4.19 5.90
C LEU A 21 -12.24 5.53 5.35
N SER A 22 -12.39 6.57 6.14
CA SER A 22 -11.82 7.87 5.81
C SER A 22 -10.28 7.78 5.73
N PRO A 23 -9.61 8.67 4.99
CA PRO A 23 -8.15 8.74 4.95
C PRO A 23 -7.49 8.76 6.33
N GLU A 24 -8.09 9.45 7.31
CA GLU A 24 -7.56 9.51 8.68
C GLU A 24 -7.68 8.16 9.41
N GLN A 25 -8.79 7.44 9.21
CA GLN A 25 -8.94 6.08 9.74
C GLN A 25 -8.00 5.10 9.08
N LEU A 26 -7.73 5.26 7.77
CA LEU A 26 -6.72 4.47 7.08
C LEU A 26 -5.34 4.74 7.67
N ARG A 27 -4.94 6.00 7.84
CA ARG A 27 -3.65 6.37 8.48
C ARG A 27 -3.52 5.85 9.91
N SER A 28 -4.62 5.71 10.67
CA SER A 28 -4.56 5.16 12.03
C SER A 28 -4.40 3.63 12.08
N LEU A 29 -4.43 2.91 10.94
CA LEU A 29 -4.22 1.46 10.91
C LEU A 29 -2.78 1.06 11.27
N GLY A 30 -1.79 1.90 10.95
CA GLY A 30 -0.38 1.58 11.17
C GLY A 30 0.02 0.25 10.52
N ALA A 31 0.77 -0.59 11.24
CA ALA A 31 1.27 -1.87 10.75
C ALA A 31 0.18 -2.93 10.48
N LEU A 32 -1.09 -2.69 10.85
CA LEU A 32 -2.18 -3.61 10.50
C LEU A 32 -2.39 -3.72 8.98
N VAL A 33 -1.97 -2.70 8.22
CA VAL A 33 -2.01 -2.73 6.75
C VAL A 33 -1.19 -3.86 6.15
N CYS A 34 -0.22 -4.42 6.88
CA CYS A 34 0.65 -5.47 6.37
C CYS A 34 -0.10 -6.77 6.09
N ASP A 35 -1.26 -6.97 6.72
CA ASP A 35 -2.19 -8.08 6.49
C ASP A 35 -3.35 -7.69 5.54
N MET A 36 -3.27 -6.52 4.90
CA MET A 36 -4.28 -6.06 3.93
C MET A 36 -4.20 -6.87 2.63
N GLU A 37 -5.38 -7.26 2.14
CA GLU A 37 -5.54 -7.90 0.83
C GLU A 37 -5.03 -6.97 -0.30
N PRO A 38 -4.20 -7.46 -1.23
CA PRO A 38 -3.61 -6.65 -2.31
C PRO A 38 -4.61 -5.79 -3.08
N GLU A 39 -5.79 -6.33 -3.37
CA GLU A 39 -6.89 -5.66 -4.08
C GLU A 39 -7.48 -4.46 -3.32
N THR A 40 -7.26 -4.37 -2.01
CA THR A 40 -7.75 -3.27 -1.17
C THR A 40 -6.78 -2.08 -1.15
N ILE A 41 -5.51 -2.29 -1.51
CA ILE A 41 -4.48 -1.24 -1.51
C ILE A 41 -4.84 -0.10 -2.48
N PRO A 42 -5.19 -0.34 -3.76
CA PRO A 42 -5.52 0.75 -4.68
C PRO A 42 -6.74 1.58 -4.22
N ALA A 43 -7.76 0.92 -3.67
CA ALA A 43 -8.96 1.59 -3.16
C ALA A 43 -8.70 2.42 -1.89
N SER A 44 -7.58 2.17 -1.20
CA SER A 44 -7.18 2.85 0.05
C SER A 44 -6.06 3.87 -0.18
N ALA A 45 -5.57 4.00 -1.42
CA ALA A 45 -4.60 5.01 -1.81
C ALA A 45 -5.24 6.40 -1.89
N PRO A 46 -4.45 7.48 -1.72
CA PRO A 46 -3.03 7.48 -1.37
C PRO A 46 -2.76 7.31 0.13
N ALA A 47 -3.80 7.37 0.98
CA ALA A 47 -3.67 7.43 2.44
C ALA A 47 -2.95 6.23 3.06
N VAL A 48 -3.03 5.06 2.43
CA VAL A 48 -2.44 3.80 2.91
C VAL A 48 -0.93 3.70 2.70
N LEU A 49 -0.33 4.51 1.81
CA LEU A 49 1.10 4.39 1.45
C LEU A 49 2.03 4.62 2.64
N GLU A 50 1.70 5.57 3.53
CA GLU A 50 2.50 5.83 4.73
C GLU A 50 2.49 4.66 5.71
N ASN A 51 1.38 3.93 5.79
CA ASN A 51 1.32 2.73 6.64
C ASN A 51 2.12 1.58 6.03
N LEU A 52 2.15 1.43 4.71
CA LEU A 52 2.89 0.35 4.05
C LEU A 52 4.40 0.45 4.33
N LYS A 53 4.92 1.66 4.62
CA LYS A 53 6.32 1.86 5.07
C LYS A 53 6.63 1.13 6.38
N LEU A 54 5.61 0.87 7.20
CA LEU A 54 5.75 0.18 8.49
C LEU A 54 5.83 -1.34 8.33
N CYS A 55 5.59 -1.87 7.13
CA CYS A 55 5.60 -3.30 6.90
C CYS A 55 7.02 -3.85 6.79
N PRO A 56 7.41 -4.81 7.66
CA PRO A 56 8.72 -5.44 7.57
C PRO A 56 8.93 -6.17 6.25
N VAL A 57 7.85 -6.76 5.71
CA VAL A 57 7.82 -7.43 4.42
C VAL A 57 6.46 -7.22 3.76
N LEU A 58 6.48 -6.91 2.46
CA LEU A 58 5.29 -6.94 1.61
C LEU A 58 5.31 -8.24 0.81
N THR A 59 4.15 -8.88 0.68
CA THR A 59 3.97 -10.03 -0.22
C THR A 59 4.16 -9.60 -1.68
N GLY A 60 4.46 -10.54 -2.59
CA GLY A 60 4.60 -10.24 -4.02
C GLY A 60 3.38 -9.50 -4.58
N ALA A 61 2.18 -9.97 -4.28
CA ALA A 61 0.94 -9.34 -4.71
C ALA A 61 0.73 -7.93 -4.11
N GLN A 62 1.10 -7.70 -2.84
CA GLN A 62 1.07 -6.35 -2.27
C GLN A 62 2.08 -5.41 -2.93
N LYS A 63 3.26 -5.90 -3.32
CA LYS A 63 4.24 -5.12 -4.10
C LYS A 63 3.68 -4.77 -5.48
N ASP A 64 3.00 -5.70 -6.16
CA ASP A 64 2.38 -5.44 -7.46
C ASP A 64 1.30 -4.36 -7.33
N ALA A 65 0.44 -4.45 -6.31
CA ALA A 65 -0.57 -3.44 -6.02
C ALA A 65 0.03 -2.07 -5.69
N LEU A 66 1.11 -2.03 -4.89
CA LEU A 66 1.86 -0.81 -4.59
C LEU A 66 2.42 -0.16 -5.86
N ASN A 67 3.07 -0.93 -6.74
CA ASN A 67 3.63 -0.40 -7.98
C ASN A 67 2.54 0.11 -8.93
N ALA A 68 1.39 -0.57 -9.00
CA ALA A 68 0.24 -0.09 -9.78
C ALA A 68 -0.27 1.27 -9.26
N VAL A 69 -0.34 1.46 -7.94
CA VAL A 69 -0.71 2.75 -7.32
C VAL A 69 0.31 3.84 -7.64
N LEU A 70 1.62 3.55 -7.50
CA LEU A 70 2.68 4.53 -7.75
C LEU A 70 2.77 4.92 -9.24
N LEU A 71 2.60 3.96 -10.15
CA LEU A 71 2.55 4.21 -11.61
C LEU A 71 1.35 5.08 -12.02
N GLY A 72 0.26 5.04 -11.26
CA GLY A 72 -0.92 5.87 -11.53
C GLY A 72 -0.68 7.37 -11.31
N GLY A 73 0.38 7.75 -10.58
CA GLY A 73 0.77 9.15 -10.37
C GLY A 73 -0.14 9.96 -9.43
N ASP A 74 -1.35 9.48 -9.10
CA ASP A 74 -2.29 10.12 -8.16
C ASP A 74 -1.91 9.83 -6.70
N THR A 75 -0.68 10.19 -6.35
CA THR A 75 -0.13 10.08 -5.00
C THR A 75 0.64 11.36 -4.65
N ALA A 76 1.00 11.52 -3.38
CA ALA A 76 1.87 12.63 -2.97
C ALA A 76 3.26 12.60 -3.63
N TYR A 77 3.65 11.48 -4.26
CA TYR A 77 4.92 11.32 -4.95
C TYR A 77 4.86 11.73 -6.43
N GLY A 78 3.65 11.91 -7.00
CA GLY A 78 3.48 12.22 -8.43
C GLY A 78 3.90 11.07 -9.36
N ASP A 79 4.04 11.39 -10.65
CA ASP A 79 4.46 10.46 -11.69
C ASP A 79 5.92 10.00 -11.48
N PRO A 80 6.25 8.69 -11.60
CA PRO A 80 7.61 8.19 -11.42
C PRO A 80 8.69 8.89 -12.26
N SER A 81 8.36 9.38 -13.47
CA SER A 81 9.31 10.13 -14.32
C SER A 81 9.71 11.49 -13.80
N SER A 82 9.04 11.97 -12.74
CA SER A 82 9.36 13.22 -12.05
C SER A 82 10.08 13.02 -10.72
N TRP A 83 10.33 11.77 -10.31
CA TRP A 83 10.90 11.48 -9.01
C TRP A 83 12.37 11.90 -8.95
N ASP A 84 12.71 12.70 -7.94
CA ASP A 84 14.08 13.04 -7.61
C ASP A 84 14.56 12.27 -6.37
N LEU A 85 15.79 12.57 -5.93
CA LEU A 85 16.35 11.96 -4.73
C LEU A 85 15.49 12.21 -3.49
N TRP A 86 14.82 13.36 -3.40
CA TRP A 86 13.96 13.69 -2.27
C TRP A 86 12.70 12.82 -2.27
N THR A 87 12.08 12.61 -3.42
CA THR A 87 10.93 11.71 -3.58
C THR A 87 11.31 10.28 -3.21
N LEU A 88 12.46 9.78 -3.68
CA LEU A 88 12.97 8.45 -3.33
C LEU A 88 13.26 8.30 -1.82
N GLN A 89 13.85 9.33 -1.20
CA GLN A 89 14.03 9.34 0.26
C GLN A 89 12.70 9.35 1.00
N SER A 90 11.71 10.10 0.51
CA SER A 90 10.37 10.17 1.09
C SER A 90 9.62 8.85 0.96
N LEU A 91 9.80 8.09 -0.13
CA LEU A 91 9.26 6.73 -0.28
C LEU A 91 9.82 5.78 0.79
N GLY A 92 11.06 5.99 1.22
CA GLY A 92 11.67 5.25 2.33
C GLY A 92 11.79 3.75 2.02
N PRO A 93 11.41 2.85 2.96
CA PRO A 93 11.53 1.40 2.76
C PRO A 93 10.80 0.87 1.52
N LEU A 94 9.77 1.58 1.03
CA LEU A 94 8.99 1.18 -0.14
C LEU A 94 9.82 1.17 -1.43
N VAL A 95 10.96 1.86 -1.48
CA VAL A 95 11.88 1.80 -2.63
C VAL A 95 12.33 0.36 -2.91
N LEU A 96 12.46 -0.47 -1.87
CA LEU A 96 12.85 -1.89 -2.01
C LEU A 96 11.73 -2.79 -2.57
N ALA A 97 10.52 -2.25 -2.70
CA ALA A 97 9.37 -2.94 -3.27
C ALA A 97 9.10 -2.54 -4.73
N LEU A 98 9.85 -1.58 -5.28
CA LEU A 98 9.66 -1.13 -6.65
C LEU A 98 10.06 -2.22 -7.66
N ASN A 99 9.25 -2.38 -8.70
CA ASN A 99 9.55 -3.30 -9.80
C ASN A 99 10.32 -2.60 -10.92
N GLN A 100 10.78 -3.39 -11.90
CA GLN A 100 11.59 -2.86 -13.00
C GLN A 100 10.84 -1.84 -13.85
N THR A 101 9.52 -1.97 -13.99
CA THR A 101 8.69 -1.02 -14.75
C THR A 101 8.72 0.36 -14.10
N THR A 102 8.45 0.43 -12.79
CA THR A 102 8.49 1.69 -12.06
C THR A 102 9.89 2.27 -12.00
N LEU A 103 10.91 1.45 -11.72
CA LEU A 103 12.31 1.90 -11.68
C LEU A 103 12.84 2.39 -13.03
N SER A 104 12.31 1.89 -14.15
CA SER A 104 12.74 2.34 -15.49
C SER A 104 12.25 3.75 -15.85
N LEU A 105 11.31 4.29 -15.09
CA LEU A 105 10.77 5.63 -15.30
C LEU A 105 11.51 6.69 -14.47
N VAL A 106 12.10 6.30 -13.34
CA VAL A 106 12.87 7.16 -12.43
C VAL A 106 14.23 7.50 -13.02
#